data_AF-A0A396L1T4-F1
#
_entry.id   AF-A0A396L1T4-F1
#
_cell.length_a   1.000
_cell.length_b   1.000
_cell.length_c   1.000
_cell.angle_alpha   90.00
_cell.angle_beta   90.00
_cell.angle_gamma   90.00
#
_symmetry.space_group_name_H-M   'P 1'
#
loop_
_entity.id
_entity.type
_entity.pdbx_description
1 polymer ?
#
loop_
_entity_poly.entity_id
_entity_poly.type
_entity_poly.pdbx_seq_one_letter_code
_entity_poly.pdbx_strand_id
1 'polypeptide(L)'
;MISNNSTIPTFFIYGEKDPVAGFGKGIAKVYHAYHKNNENTKIYCMNDATHDILHDRMCSDIIFDKIEAFIHYVEKEKMPKN
;
A
#
# COMPACT_ATOMS: atom_id res chain seq x y z
N MET A 1 -1.28 -13.54 -22.80
CA MET A 1 -0.23 -12.63 -22.28
C MET A 1 -0.52 -12.40 -20.81
N ILE A 2 0.30 -12.92 -19.90
CA ILE A 2 0.25 -12.53 -18.49
C ILE A 2 0.89 -11.13 -18.45
N SER A 3 0.12 -10.10 -18.17
CA SER A 3 0.67 -8.77 -17.93
C SER A 3 1.60 -8.87 -16.73
N ASN A 4 2.89 -8.71 -16.93
CA ASN A 4 3.88 -8.69 -15.86
C ASN A 4 3.57 -7.50 -14.94
N ASN A 5 2.89 -7.74 -13.82
CA ASN A 5 2.72 -6.78 -12.72
C ASN A 5 4.06 -6.43 -12.02
N SER A 6 5.18 -6.92 -12.53
CA SER A 6 6.52 -6.64 -12.00
C SER A 6 6.95 -5.17 -12.19
N THR A 7 6.25 -4.41 -13.04
CA THR A 7 6.62 -3.01 -13.34
C THR A 7 5.64 -1.97 -12.79
N ILE A 8 4.46 -2.37 -12.31
CA ILE A 8 3.44 -1.44 -11.81
C ILE A 8 3.65 -1.24 -10.30
N PRO A 9 4.06 -0.06 -9.83
CA PRO A 9 4.17 0.20 -8.41
C PRO A 9 2.83 -0.05 -7.70
N THR A 10 2.88 -0.72 -6.56
CA THR A 10 1.69 -1.15 -5.84
C THR A 10 1.78 -0.69 -4.39
N PHE A 11 0.68 -0.18 -3.82
CA PHE A 11 0.65 0.23 -2.43
C PHE A 11 -0.52 -0.45 -1.70
N PHE A 12 -0.19 -1.25 -0.69
CA PHE A 12 -1.17 -1.88 0.18
C PHE A 12 -1.37 -1.01 1.43
N ILE A 13 -2.61 -0.68 1.75
CA ILE A 13 -2.99 0.06 2.96
C ILE A 13 -4.14 -0.67 3.65
N TYR A 14 -4.10 -0.76 4.98
CA TYR A 14 -5.13 -1.45 5.76
C TYR A 14 -5.11 -0.99 7.23
N GLY A 15 -6.22 -1.17 7.94
CA GLY A 15 -6.32 -0.96 9.38
C GLY A 15 -5.90 -2.20 10.17
N GLU A 16 -5.15 -2.02 11.26
CA GLU A 16 -4.67 -3.09 12.13
C GLU A 16 -5.80 -3.97 12.68
N LYS A 17 -6.93 -3.35 13.02
CA LYS A 17 -8.10 -4.00 13.61
C LYS A 17 -9.10 -4.48 12.56
N ASP A 18 -8.77 -4.45 11.27
CA ASP A 18 -9.64 -4.96 10.20
C ASP A 18 -9.69 -6.51 10.20
N PRO A 19 -10.84 -7.12 10.52
CA PRO A 19 -10.98 -8.58 10.53
C PRO A 19 -11.03 -9.19 9.11
N VAL A 20 -11.36 -8.41 8.07
CA VAL A 20 -11.61 -8.91 6.70
C VAL A 20 -10.40 -9.67 6.16
N ALA A 21 -9.20 -9.17 6.42
CA ALA A 21 -7.94 -9.81 6.03
C ALA A 21 -7.23 -10.52 7.19
N GLY A 22 -7.96 -10.90 8.25
CA GLY A 22 -7.41 -11.56 9.42
C GLY A 22 -6.41 -10.69 10.19
N PHE A 23 -6.77 -9.42 10.45
CA PHE A 23 -5.95 -8.45 11.19
C PHE A 23 -4.57 -8.27 10.54
N GLY A 24 -4.57 -8.01 9.23
CA GLY A 24 -3.35 -7.79 8.44
C GLY A 24 -2.60 -9.04 7.97
N LYS A 25 -2.89 -10.24 8.51
CA LYS A 25 -2.19 -11.48 8.11
C LYS A 25 -2.36 -11.80 6.62
N GLY A 26 -3.56 -11.57 6.09
CA GLY A 26 -3.85 -11.75 4.66
C GLY A 26 -3.11 -10.73 3.80
N ILE A 27 -3.15 -9.45 4.19
CA ILE A 27 -2.46 -8.37 3.45
C ILE A 27 -0.95 -8.59 3.44
N ALA A 28 -0.34 -8.98 4.57
CA ALA A 28 1.09 -9.27 4.64
C ALA A 28 1.50 -10.40 3.68
N LYS A 29 0.70 -11.47 3.58
CA LYS A 29 0.96 -12.57 2.63
C LYS A 29 0.92 -12.09 1.18
N VAL A 30 -0.08 -11.28 0.82
CA VAL A 30 -0.22 -10.73 -0.54
C VAL A 30 0.93 -9.77 -0.84
N TYR A 31 1.27 -8.88 0.09
CA TYR A 31 2.41 -7.98 -0.01
C TYR A 31 3.71 -8.74 -0.29
N HIS A 32 4.04 -9.78 0.46
CA HIS A 32 5.26 -10.55 0.24
C HIS A 32 5.29 -11.23 -1.14
N ALA A 33 4.14 -11.72 -1.63
CA ALA A 33 4.03 -12.31 -2.96
C ALA A 33 4.27 -11.29 -4.09
N TYR A 34 3.76 -10.06 -3.92
CA TYR A 34 3.96 -8.96 -4.87
C TYR A 34 5.39 -8.41 -4.80
N HIS A 35 5.88 -8.11 -3.59
CA HIS A 35 7.18 -7.51 -3.36
C HIS A 35 8.34 -8.39 -3.85
N LYS A 36 8.18 -9.72 -3.79
CA LYS A 36 9.18 -10.68 -4.33
C LYS A 36 9.53 -10.41 -5.80
N ASN A 37 8.59 -9.89 -6.58
CA ASN A 37 8.75 -9.67 -8.02
C ASN A 37 8.71 -8.18 -8.41
N ASN A 38 8.52 -7.28 -7.44
CA ASN A 38 8.34 -5.85 -7.66
C ASN A 38 8.71 -5.06 -6.39
N GLU A 39 9.94 -4.53 -6.35
CA GLU A 39 10.48 -3.72 -5.23
C GLU A 39 9.73 -2.39 -5.00
N ASN A 40 8.95 -1.95 -6.00
CA ASN A 40 8.05 -0.80 -5.90
C ASN A 40 6.70 -1.15 -5.26
N THR A 41 6.56 -2.36 -4.72
CA THR A 41 5.45 -2.72 -3.84
C THR A 41 5.73 -2.18 -2.43
N LYS A 42 4.85 -1.31 -1.92
CA LYS A 42 4.91 -0.78 -0.55
C LYS A 42 3.69 -1.23 0.26
N ILE A 43 3.81 -1.18 1.58
CA ILE A 43 2.72 -1.52 2.51
C ILE A 43 2.70 -0.54 3.68
N TYR A 44 1.52 -0.20 4.16
CA TYR A 44 1.31 0.58 5.38
C TYR A 44 0.13 0.02 6.18
N CYS A 45 0.32 -0.07 7.50
CA CYS A 45 -0.69 -0.50 8.46
C CYS A 45 -1.07 0.69 9.33
N MET A 46 -2.37 1.02 9.37
CA MET A 46 -2.88 2.06 10.25
C MET A 46 -3.23 1.45 11.61
N ASN A 47 -2.48 1.83 12.63
CA ASN A 47 -2.69 1.34 14.00
C ASN A 47 -4.07 1.76 14.50
N ASP A 48 -4.68 0.90 15.32
CA ASP A 48 -5.98 1.13 15.95
C ASP A 48 -7.18 1.40 15.00
N ALA A 49 -7.01 1.28 13.68
CA ALA A 49 -8.06 1.51 12.70
C ALA A 49 -8.70 0.21 12.21
N THR A 50 -9.97 0.27 11.81
CA THR A 50 -10.74 -0.87 11.27
C THR A 50 -10.77 -0.85 9.74
N HIS A 51 -11.82 -1.36 9.10
CA HIS A 51 -11.86 -1.57 7.66
C HIS A 51 -11.83 -0.26 6.84
N ASP A 52 -12.58 0.76 7.26
CA ASP A 52 -12.86 1.93 6.42
C ASP A 52 -11.90 3.10 6.64
N ILE A 53 -10.59 2.83 6.55
CA ILE A 53 -9.52 3.80 6.87
C ILE A 53 -9.49 5.04 5.96
N LEU A 54 -10.18 5.01 4.81
CA LEU A 54 -10.28 6.12 3.88
C LEU A 54 -11.38 7.13 4.28
N HIS A 55 -12.39 6.68 5.01
CA HIS A 55 -13.53 7.52 5.42
C HIS A 55 -13.60 7.77 6.93
N ASP A 56 -12.79 7.05 7.73
CA ASP A 56 -12.64 7.33 9.15
C ASP A 56 -11.93 8.67 9.36
N ARG A 57 -12.66 9.66 9.89
CA ARG A 57 -12.17 11.02 10.13
C ARG A 57 -10.98 11.10 11.07
N MET A 58 -10.73 10.07 11.89
CA MET A 58 -9.59 10.03 12.79
C MET A 58 -8.28 9.72 12.05
N CYS A 59 -8.34 9.08 10.88
CA CYS A 59 -7.15 8.67 10.14
C CYS A 59 -7.13 9.01 8.65
N SER A 60 -8.25 9.43 8.05
CA SER A 60 -8.37 9.66 6.61
C SER A 60 -7.27 10.56 6.07
N ASP A 61 -7.02 11.69 6.74
CA ASP A 61 -6.01 12.67 6.30
C ASP A 61 -4.61 12.03 6.28
N ILE A 62 -4.28 11.26 7.32
CA ILE A 62 -3.02 10.51 7.39
C ILE A 62 -2.93 9.49 6.25
N ILE A 63 -4.02 8.80 5.91
CA ILE A 63 -4.03 7.84 4.81
C ILE A 63 -3.85 8.53 3.46
N PHE A 64 -4.50 9.67 3.24
CA PHE A 64 -4.32 10.45 2.02
C PHE A 64 -2.90 10.99 1.88
N ASP A 65 -2.27 11.48 2.96
CA ASP A 65 -0.85 11.88 2.96
C ASP A 65 0.07 10.72 2.56
N LYS A 66 -0.22 9.49 3.03
CA LYS A 66 0.55 8.30 2.64
C LYS A 66 0.36 7.93 1.17
N ILE A 67 -0.86 8.08 0.64
CA ILE A 67 -1.15 7.83 -0.77
C ILE A 67 -0.42 8.85 -1.65
N GLU A 68 -0.47 10.14 -1.29
CA GLU A 68 0.24 11.21 -2.02
C GLU A 68 1.75 10.98 -2.00
N ALA A 69 2.32 10.67 -0.82
CA ALA A 69 3.74 10.35 -0.70
C ALA A 69 4.16 9.16 -1.57
N PHE A 70 3.30 8.14 -1.68
CA PHE A 70 3.54 6.99 -2.57
C PHE A 70 3.52 7.40 -4.04
N ILE A 71 2.57 8.23 -4.47
CA ILE A 71 2.49 8.75 -5.84
C ILE A 71 3.78 9.51 -6.19
N HIS A 72 4.22 10.43 -5.34
CA HIS A 72 5.46 11.18 -5.57
C HIS A 72 6.72 10.31 -5.57
N TYR A 73 6.79 9.28 -4.72
CA TYR A 73 7.85 8.28 -4.77
C TYR A 73 7.90 7.62 -6.16
N VAL A 74 6.74 7.20 -6.68
CA VAL A 74 6.63 6.56 -8.00
C VAL A 74 7.03 7.50 -9.13
N GLU A 75 6.61 8.76 -9.07
CA GLU A 75 6.98 9.77 -10.06
C GLU A 75 8.50 10.00 -10.08
N LYS A 76 9.12 10.12 -8.91
CA LYS A 76 10.56 10.32 -8.78
C LYS A 76 11.38 9.15 -9.32
N GLU A 77 10.98 7.90 -9.03
CA GLU A 77 11.65 6.70 -9.57
C GLU A 77 11.54 6.58 -11.10
N LYS A 78 10.52 7.21 -11.72
CA LYS A 78 10.36 7.26 -13.17
C LYS A 78 11.16 8.37 -13.85
N MET A 79 11.67 9.35 -13.10
CA MET A 79 12.53 10.40 -13.67
C MET A 79 13.93 9.82 -13.95
N PRO A 80 14.53 10.12 -15.11
CA PRO A 80 15.91 9.73 -15.36
C PRO A 80 16.81 10.34 -14.29
N LYS A 81 17.69 9.51 -13.69
CA LYS A 81 18.72 10.00 -12.77
C LYS A 81 19.72 10.82 -13.61
N ASN A 82 19.76 12.12 -13.37
CA ASN A 82 20.73 13.05 -13.98
C ASN A 82 22.17 12.66 -13.65
#